data_AF-A0AAV8Z031-F1
#
_entry.id   AF-A0AAV8Z031-F1
#
_cell.length_a   1.000
_cell.length_b   1.000
_cell.length_c   1.000
_cell.angle_alpha   90.00
_cell.angle_beta   90.00
_cell.angle_gamma   90.00
#
_symmetry.space_group_name_H-M   'P 1'
#
loop_
_entity.id
_entity.type
_entity.pdbx_description
1 polymer ?
#
loop_
_entity_poly.entity_id
_entity_poly.type
_entity_poly.pdbx_seq_one_letter_code
_entity_poly.pdbx_strand_id
1 'polypeptide(L)'
;MPLGDFKMTIRNFPVAQSLYIKYCKEHNTQALNEIYIQEDDFCAQAQTFILESLDEKKRHMKDSLLTAASEAYKKGRKELYVSMCDETLKLLRFQRDFEEKQPNAKNKFIGKSVHDTCKLLLEMNEAKLAEKFRNDYKIPDKRYWWLKINHLAQSKDWIELEKFSKLKKSPIGYTPFIDVCLQNDNRQEALKCLEEAADIAFQQRDIQGLLYVQSKCSSQFPQTQLSEKINAMIMQLESRK
;
A
#
# COMPACT_ATOMS: atom_id res chain seq x y z
N MET A 1 -38.96 33.36 10.00
CA MET A 1 -39.27 31.94 10.33
C MET A 1 -38.21 31.45 11.31
N PRO A 2 -38.59 30.86 12.45
CA PRO A 2 -37.65 30.19 13.36
C PRO A 2 -36.83 29.11 12.65
N LEU A 3 -35.59 28.88 13.08
CA LEU A 3 -34.69 27.92 12.43
C LEU A 3 -35.22 26.48 12.47
N GLY A 4 -35.91 26.10 13.55
CA GLY A 4 -36.56 24.79 13.68
C GLY A 4 -37.66 24.59 12.63
N ASP A 5 -38.53 25.59 12.46
CA ASP A 5 -39.63 25.56 11.49
C ASP A 5 -39.12 25.52 10.06
N PHE A 6 -38.05 26.27 9.76
CA PHE A 6 -37.38 26.22 8.47
C PHE A 6 -36.87 24.80 8.16
N LYS A 7 -36.14 24.19 9.10
CA LYS A 7 -35.60 22.83 8.95
C LYS A 7 -36.71 21.80 8.74
N MET A 8 -37.81 21.88 9.49
CA MET A 8 -38.96 20.98 9.29
C MET A 8 -39.63 21.18 7.94
N THR A 9 -39.72 22.42 7.47
CA THR A 9 -40.36 22.75 6.18
C THR A 9 -39.51 22.28 5.00
N ILE A 10 -38.20 22.54 5.01
CA ILE A 10 -37.32 22.24 3.87
C ILE A 10 -37.15 20.74 3.61
N ARG A 11 -37.31 19.90 4.65
CA ARG A 11 -37.31 18.43 4.54
C ARG A 11 -38.39 17.90 3.60
N ASN A 12 -39.53 18.58 3.52
CA ASN A 12 -40.63 18.19 2.63
C ASN A 12 -40.31 18.46 1.14
N PHE A 13 -39.19 19.12 0.83
CA PHE A 13 -38.77 19.47 -0.52
C PHE A 13 -37.35 18.94 -0.82
N PRO A 14 -37.21 17.69 -1.32
CA PRO A 14 -35.92 17.01 -1.47
C PRO A 14 -34.85 17.79 -2.26
N VAL A 15 -35.27 18.51 -3.30
CA VAL A 15 -34.37 19.35 -4.13
C VAL A 15 -33.86 20.55 -3.33
N ALA A 16 -34.76 21.23 -2.61
CA ALA A 16 -34.39 22.37 -1.76
C ALA A 16 -33.49 21.92 -0.60
N GLN A 17 -33.80 20.78 0.03
CA GLN A 17 -32.96 20.16 1.05
C GLN A 17 -31.55 19.85 0.52
N SER A 18 -31.45 19.28 -0.68
CA SER A 18 -30.16 18.96 -1.31
C SER A 18 -29.33 20.21 -1.60
N LEU A 19 -29.97 21.28 -2.09
CA LEU A 19 -29.32 22.58 -2.32
C LEU A 19 -28.87 23.22 -1.00
N TYR A 20 -29.70 23.13 0.05
CA TYR A 20 -29.34 23.64 1.36
C TYR A 20 -28.17 22.88 1.98
N ILE A 21 -28.16 21.54 1.89
CA ILE A 21 -27.01 20.72 2.30
C ILE A 21 -25.74 21.13 1.54
N LYS A 22 -25.84 21.36 0.22
CA LYS A 22 -24.71 21.85 -0.57
C LYS A 22 -24.21 23.20 -0.07
N TYR A 23 -25.11 24.15 0.18
CA TYR A 23 -24.77 25.45 0.74
C TYR A 23 -24.11 25.34 2.12
N CYS A 24 -24.65 24.51 3.01
CA CYS A 24 -24.09 24.29 4.35
C CYS A 24 -22.68 23.67 4.32
N LYS A 25 -22.38 22.79 3.35
CA LYS A 25 -21.03 22.23 3.18
C LYS A 25 -19.96 23.31 2.94
N GLU A 26 -20.31 24.40 2.28
CA GLU A 26 -19.36 25.48 1.93
C GLU A 26 -19.35 26.60 2.98
N HIS A 27 -20.51 26.92 3.57
CA HIS A 27 -20.67 28.14 4.38
C HIS A 27 -21.00 27.89 5.86
N ASN A 28 -21.52 26.72 6.23
CA ASN A 28 -21.97 26.47 7.61
C ASN A 28 -21.92 24.98 7.99
N THR A 29 -20.76 24.53 8.45
CA THR A 29 -20.52 23.14 8.89
C THR A 29 -21.32 22.77 10.14
N GLN A 30 -21.62 23.73 11.03
CA GLN A 30 -22.44 23.48 12.21
C GLN A 30 -23.89 23.15 11.83
N ALA A 31 -24.50 23.95 10.96
CA ALA A 31 -25.84 23.66 10.45
C ALA A 31 -25.89 22.32 9.69
N LEU A 32 -24.82 21.99 8.96
CA LEU A 32 -24.69 20.70 8.28
C LEU A 32 -24.71 19.52 9.26
N ASN A 33 -23.93 19.60 10.34
CA ASN A 33 -23.89 18.56 11.37
C ASN A 33 -25.26 18.38 12.04
N GLU A 34 -25.97 19.47 12.33
CA GLU A 34 -27.32 19.41 12.89
C GLU A 34 -28.30 18.71 11.95
N ILE A 35 -28.20 18.93 10.63
CA ILE A 35 -29.01 18.21 9.64
C ILE A 35 -28.71 16.71 9.70
N TYR A 36 -27.44 16.31 9.70
CA TYR A 36 -27.08 14.90 9.74
C TYR A 36 -27.46 14.19 11.05
N ILE A 37 -27.46 14.91 12.18
CA ILE A 37 -27.97 14.38 13.46
C ILE A 37 -29.48 14.19 13.38
N GLN A 38 -30.21 15.16 12.81
CA GLN A 38 -31.68 15.09 12.71
C GLN A 38 -32.18 13.97 11.79
N GLU A 39 -31.44 13.67 10.72
CA GLU A 39 -31.78 12.60 9.77
C GLU A 39 -31.19 11.23 10.16
N ASP A 40 -30.52 11.11 11.31
CA ASP A 40 -29.76 9.91 11.70
C ASP A 40 -28.78 9.44 10.60
N ASP A 41 -28.24 10.37 9.81
CA ASP A 41 -27.25 10.07 8.78
C ASP A 41 -25.86 9.90 9.40
N PHE A 42 -25.69 8.76 10.06
CA PHE A 42 -24.43 8.42 10.72
C PHE A 42 -23.25 8.32 9.75
N CYS A 43 -23.49 8.00 8.48
CA CYS A 43 -22.41 7.93 7.48
C CYS A 43 -21.90 9.33 7.15
N ALA A 44 -22.79 10.29 6.93
CA ALA A 44 -22.40 11.67 6.67
C ALA A 44 -21.77 12.36 7.89
N GLN A 45 -22.24 12.04 9.11
CA GLN A 45 -21.58 12.45 10.35
C GLN A 45 -20.12 11.94 10.40
N ALA A 46 -19.92 10.65 10.16
CA ALA A 46 -18.58 10.05 10.18
C ALA A 46 -17.65 10.65 9.11
N GLN A 47 -18.15 10.88 7.90
CA GLN A 47 -17.39 11.53 6.83
C GLN A 47 -16.97 12.95 7.20
N THR A 48 -17.83 13.69 7.91
CA THR A 48 -17.51 15.05 8.38
C THR A 48 -16.37 15.01 9.39
N PHE A 49 -16.41 14.10 10.37
CA PHE A 49 -15.31 13.90 11.30
C PHE A 49 -13.99 13.51 10.59
N ILE A 50 -14.06 12.65 9.56
CA ILE A 50 -12.87 12.29 8.77
C ILE A 50 -12.30 13.52 8.05
N LEU A 51 -13.14 14.30 7.37
CA LEU A 51 -12.70 15.51 6.67
C LEU A 51 -12.06 16.52 7.63
N GLU A 52 -12.64 16.71 8.80
CA GLU A 52 -12.06 17.57 9.84
C GLU A 52 -10.73 17.02 10.37
N SER A 53 -10.56 15.70 10.44
CA SER A 53 -9.31 15.05 10.88
C SER A 53 -8.15 15.23 9.89
N LEU A 54 -8.46 15.62 8.64
CA LEU A 54 -7.49 15.92 7.59
C LEU A 54 -7.08 17.40 7.58
N ASP A 55 -7.76 18.26 8.34
CA ASP A 55 -7.35 19.66 8.49
C ASP A 55 -6.11 19.76 9.38
N GLU A 56 -5.01 20.26 8.82
CA GLU A 56 -3.74 20.40 9.52
C GLU A 56 -3.86 21.32 10.76
N LYS A 57 -4.79 22.28 10.77
CA LYS A 57 -5.06 23.14 11.94
C LYS A 57 -5.63 22.35 13.12
N LYS A 58 -6.30 21.22 12.84
CA LYS A 58 -6.94 20.34 13.84
C LYS A 58 -6.12 19.07 14.11
N ARG A 59 -4.83 19.06 13.76
CA ARG A 59 -3.96 17.87 13.92
C ARG A 59 -3.97 17.27 15.34
N HIS A 60 -4.04 18.10 16.38
CA HIS A 60 -4.12 17.65 17.78
C HIS A 60 -5.42 16.90 18.11
N MET A 61 -6.49 17.11 17.33
CA MET A 61 -7.80 16.46 17.48
C MET A 61 -7.97 15.24 16.56
N LYS A 62 -6.95 14.88 15.78
CA LYS A 62 -7.08 13.83 14.76
C LYS A 62 -7.54 12.49 15.33
N ASP A 63 -6.96 12.06 16.45
CA ASP A 63 -7.29 10.77 17.08
C ASP A 63 -8.73 10.77 17.63
N SER A 64 -9.19 11.87 18.23
CA SER A 64 -10.56 11.99 18.74
C SER A 64 -11.59 12.07 17.62
N LEU A 65 -11.30 12.79 16.53
CA LEU A 65 -12.16 12.85 15.35
C LEU A 65 -12.30 11.49 14.66
N LEU A 66 -11.22 10.74 14.49
CA LEU A 66 -11.28 9.38 13.94
C LEU A 66 -12.04 8.41 14.86
N THR A 67 -11.94 8.59 16.17
CA THR A 67 -12.72 7.81 17.15
C THR A 67 -14.21 8.12 17.01
N ALA A 68 -14.59 9.40 16.92
CA ALA A 68 -15.97 9.82 16.69
C ALA A 68 -16.52 9.30 15.34
N ALA A 69 -15.69 9.29 14.29
CA ALA A 69 -16.06 8.70 13.00
C ALA A 69 -16.31 7.18 13.12
N SER A 70 -15.46 6.46 13.85
CA SER A 70 -15.62 5.02 14.12
C SER A 70 -16.94 4.75 14.86
N GLU A 71 -17.25 5.52 15.90
CA GLU A 71 -18.51 5.39 16.65
C GLU A 71 -19.75 5.69 15.79
N ALA A 72 -19.69 6.72 14.93
CA ALA A 72 -20.76 7.03 14.01
C ALA A 72 -20.96 5.89 12.98
N TYR A 73 -19.90 5.37 12.36
CA TYR A 73 -20.02 4.20 11.48
C TYR A 73 -20.55 2.96 12.20
N LYS A 74 -20.20 2.78 13.47
CA LYS A 74 -20.74 1.69 14.30
C LYS A 74 -22.25 1.82 14.49
N LYS A 75 -22.75 3.04 14.79
CA LYS A 75 -24.19 3.32 14.86
C LYS A 75 -24.89 3.07 13.51
N GLY A 76 -24.25 3.48 12.42
CA GLY A 76 -24.70 3.22 11.04
C GLY A 76 -24.52 1.78 10.54
N ARG A 77 -24.05 0.85 11.39
CA ARG A 77 -23.78 -0.56 11.08
C ARG A 77 -22.86 -0.76 9.86
N LYS A 78 -21.82 0.08 9.74
CA LYS A 78 -20.82 0.00 8.66
C LYS A 78 -19.49 -0.56 9.17
N GLU A 79 -19.46 -1.88 9.41
CA GLU A 79 -18.31 -2.58 10.01
C GLU A 79 -16.99 -2.36 9.27
N LEU A 80 -17.02 -2.33 7.93
CA LEU A 80 -15.83 -2.06 7.12
C LEU A 80 -15.20 -0.70 7.49
N TYR A 81 -16.01 0.36 7.57
CA TYR A 81 -15.51 1.71 7.86
C TYR A 81 -15.05 1.85 9.31
N VAL A 82 -15.69 1.15 10.26
CA VAL A 82 -15.19 1.03 11.64
C VAL A 82 -13.78 0.46 11.64
N SER A 83 -13.57 -0.68 10.96
CA SER A 83 -12.25 -1.30 10.83
C SER A 83 -11.21 -0.36 10.22
N MET A 84 -11.58 0.42 9.19
CA MET A 84 -10.68 1.38 8.55
C MET A 84 -10.27 2.52 9.50
N CYS A 85 -11.19 3.05 10.31
CA CYS A 85 -10.90 4.06 11.33
C CYS A 85 -9.96 3.49 12.40
N ASP A 86 -10.25 2.30 12.91
CA ASP A 86 -9.48 1.65 13.97
C ASP A 86 -8.06 1.26 13.49
N GLU A 87 -7.92 0.76 12.26
CA GLU A 87 -6.62 0.49 11.63
C GLU A 87 -5.81 1.77 11.41
N THR A 88 -6.47 2.87 11.04
CA THR A 88 -5.80 4.18 10.88
C THR A 88 -5.28 4.69 12.23
N LEU A 89 -6.07 4.59 13.30
CA LEU A 89 -5.67 4.94 14.66
C LEU A 89 -4.51 4.07 15.15
N LYS A 90 -4.57 2.75 14.89
CA LYS A 90 -3.49 1.80 15.21
C LYS A 90 -2.19 2.19 14.50
N LEU A 91 -2.27 2.56 13.22
CA LEU A 91 -1.11 3.00 12.43
C LEU A 91 -0.50 4.28 12.96
N LEU A 92 -1.31 5.30 13.25
CA LEU A 92 -0.84 6.58 13.79
C LEU A 92 -0.13 6.41 15.13
N ARG A 93 -0.67 5.57 16.02
CA ARG A 93 -0.02 5.22 17.30
C ARG A 93 1.33 4.58 17.08
N PHE A 94 1.40 3.55 16.21
CA PHE A 94 2.68 2.90 15.88
C PHE A 94 3.72 3.90 15.34
N GLN A 95 3.31 4.78 14.41
CA GLN A 95 4.19 5.78 13.81
C GLN A 95 4.73 6.77 14.85
N ARG A 96 3.88 7.26 15.76
CA ARG A 96 4.27 8.16 16.84
C ARG A 96 5.23 7.48 17.83
N ASP A 97 4.88 6.27 18.30
CA ASP A 97 5.71 5.50 19.21
C ASP A 97 7.09 5.18 18.60
N PHE A 98 7.15 4.99 17.27
CA PHE A 98 8.40 4.75 16.57
C PHE A 98 9.25 6.02 16.43
N GLU A 99 8.64 7.15 16.06
CA GLU A 99 9.32 8.46 15.99
C GLU A 99 9.88 8.89 17.36
N GLU A 100 9.14 8.66 18.45
CA GLU A 100 9.60 8.96 19.81
C GLU A 100 10.82 8.12 20.22
N LYS A 101 10.88 6.84 19.80
CA LYS A 101 12.02 5.95 20.07
C LYS A 101 13.24 6.26 19.21
N GLN A 102 13.04 6.82 18.02
CA GLN A 102 14.10 7.18 17.09
C GLN A 102 14.04 8.66 16.68
N PRO A 103 14.32 9.59 17.61
CA PRO A 103 14.21 11.03 17.35
C PRO A 103 15.21 11.55 16.30
N ASN A 104 16.27 10.78 16.02
CA ASN A 104 17.27 11.09 14.99
C ASN A 104 16.90 10.56 13.59
N ALA A 105 15.76 9.88 13.45
CA ALA A 105 15.30 9.43 12.13
C ALA A 105 14.99 10.66 11.27
N LYS A 106 15.72 10.81 10.15
CA LYS A 106 15.47 11.88 9.17
C LYS A 106 14.07 11.79 8.55
N ASN A 107 13.43 10.62 8.65
CA ASN A 107 12.18 10.29 7.98
C ASN A 107 10.99 10.49 8.92
N LYS A 108 10.02 11.31 8.48
CA LYS A 108 8.72 11.47 9.15
C LYS A 108 7.80 10.31 8.76
N PHE A 109 7.41 9.51 9.74
CA PHE A 109 6.49 8.38 9.66
C PHE A 109 5.04 8.80 9.81
N ILE A 110 4.72 9.76 10.69
CA ILE A 110 3.32 10.12 10.98
C ILE A 110 2.59 10.56 9.71
N GLY A 111 1.46 9.89 9.44
CA GLY A 111 0.60 10.18 8.29
C GLY A 111 1.00 9.46 7.01
N LYS A 112 2.07 8.67 7.01
CA LYS A 112 2.41 7.78 5.89
C LYS A 112 1.44 6.61 5.81
N SER A 113 1.24 6.09 4.59
CA SER A 113 0.45 4.88 4.41
C SER A 113 1.13 3.66 5.04
N VAL A 114 0.41 2.54 5.19
CA VAL A 114 1.00 1.25 5.61
C VAL A 114 2.14 0.85 4.66
N HIS A 115 1.96 1.08 3.35
CA HIS A 115 2.97 0.78 2.34
C HIS A 115 4.24 1.63 2.54
N ASP A 116 4.07 2.94 2.62
CA ASP A 116 5.19 3.88 2.78
C ASP A 116 5.90 3.69 4.12
N THR A 117 5.13 3.40 5.19
CA THR A 117 5.68 3.08 6.51
C THR A 117 6.57 1.84 6.44
N CYS A 118 6.10 0.77 5.82
CA CYS A 118 6.89 -0.44 5.62
C CYS A 118 8.14 -0.19 4.77
N LYS A 119 8.01 0.63 3.71
CA LYS A 119 9.16 1.05 2.89
C LYS A 119 10.21 1.79 3.71
N LEU A 120 9.80 2.77 4.53
CA LEU A 120 10.70 3.52 5.40
C LEU A 120 11.40 2.64 6.44
N LEU A 121 10.71 1.65 7.00
CA LEU A 121 11.32 0.68 7.91
C LEU A 121 12.41 -0.15 7.22
N LEU A 122 12.18 -0.55 5.97
CA LEU A 122 13.19 -1.24 5.17
C LEU A 122 14.39 -0.31 4.87
N GLU A 123 14.14 0.94 4.47
CA GLU A 123 15.17 1.96 4.20
C GLU A 123 16.05 2.28 5.41
N MET A 124 15.53 2.09 6.63
CA MET A 124 16.28 2.24 7.88
C MET A 124 17.06 0.98 8.29
N ASN A 125 17.11 -0.05 7.44
CA ASN A 125 17.71 -1.36 7.72
C ASN A 125 17.07 -2.11 8.92
N GLU A 126 15.83 -1.76 9.30
CA GLU A 126 15.08 -2.39 10.39
C GLU A 126 14.28 -3.61 9.88
N ALA A 127 14.97 -4.56 9.23
CA ALA A 127 14.34 -5.67 8.51
C ALA A 127 13.42 -6.55 9.39
N LYS A 128 13.81 -6.81 10.64
CA LYS A 128 13.00 -7.59 11.60
C LYS A 128 11.70 -6.86 11.96
N LEU A 129 11.78 -5.54 12.15
CA LEU A 129 10.61 -4.74 12.47
C LEU A 129 9.70 -4.58 11.25
N ALA A 130 10.26 -4.42 10.05
CA ALA A 130 9.50 -4.39 8.80
C ALA A 130 8.71 -5.70 8.58
N GLU A 131 9.31 -6.86 8.87
CA GLU A 131 8.64 -8.15 8.78
C GLU A 131 7.51 -8.30 9.82
N LYS A 132 7.75 -7.88 11.06
CA LYS A 132 6.70 -7.84 12.09
C LYS A 132 5.56 -6.92 11.68
N PHE A 133 5.88 -5.72 11.21
CA PHE A 133 4.90 -4.73 10.74
C PHE A 133 4.08 -5.28 9.56
N ARG A 134 4.73 -5.94 8.61
CA ARG A 134 4.04 -6.63 7.50
C ARG A 134 2.99 -7.62 8.00
N ASN A 135 3.30 -8.42 9.03
CA ASN A 135 2.36 -9.37 9.61
C ASN A 135 1.23 -8.66 10.38
N ASP A 136 1.56 -7.66 11.18
CA ASP A 136 0.60 -6.91 12.03
C ASP A 136 -0.44 -6.12 11.22
N TYR A 137 -0.07 -5.68 10.01
CA TYR A 137 -0.94 -4.95 9.07
C TYR A 137 -1.33 -5.78 7.85
N LYS A 138 -1.04 -7.09 7.86
CA LYS A 138 -1.44 -8.06 6.83
C LYS A 138 -1.10 -7.60 5.40
N ILE A 139 0.10 -7.04 5.22
CA ILE A 139 0.55 -6.60 3.89
C ILE A 139 0.67 -7.84 2.99
N PRO A 140 -0.02 -7.87 1.83
CA PRO A 140 0.01 -9.02 0.94
C PRO A 140 1.44 -9.39 0.51
N ASP A 141 1.75 -10.69 0.46
CA ASP A 141 3.08 -11.21 0.07
C ASP A 141 3.61 -10.56 -1.20
N LYS A 142 2.80 -10.49 -2.26
CA LYS A 142 3.19 -9.86 -3.52
C LYS A 142 3.66 -8.41 -3.34
N ARG A 143 2.94 -7.62 -2.55
CA ARG A 143 3.24 -6.20 -2.30
C ARG A 143 4.52 -6.03 -1.49
N TYR A 144 4.70 -6.86 -0.47
CA TYR A 144 5.91 -6.82 0.37
C TYR A 144 7.16 -7.24 -0.41
N TRP A 145 7.06 -8.25 -1.28
CA TRP A 145 8.17 -8.67 -2.12
C TRP A 145 8.65 -7.56 -3.06
N TRP A 146 7.73 -6.84 -3.70
CA TRP A 146 8.07 -5.66 -4.50
C TRP A 146 8.77 -4.59 -3.68
N LEU A 147 8.26 -4.28 -2.48
CA LEU A 147 8.91 -3.31 -1.58
C LEU A 147 10.35 -3.71 -1.24
N LYS A 148 10.55 -4.96 -0.86
CA LYS A 148 11.86 -5.46 -0.41
C LYS A 148 12.87 -5.53 -1.55
N ILE A 149 12.48 -6.02 -2.73
CA ILE A 149 13.39 -6.10 -3.89
C ILE A 149 13.82 -4.70 -4.34
N ASN A 150 12.87 -3.77 -4.45
CA ASN A 150 13.16 -2.39 -4.82
C ASN A 150 14.11 -1.73 -3.81
N HIS A 151 13.88 -1.94 -2.51
CA HIS A 151 14.75 -1.43 -1.46
C HIS A 151 16.17 -2.02 -1.55
N LEU A 152 16.30 -3.36 -1.61
CA LEU A 152 17.61 -4.03 -1.64
C LEU A 152 18.46 -3.57 -2.82
N ALA A 153 17.83 -3.39 -3.98
CA ALA A 153 18.53 -2.94 -5.16
C ALA A 153 18.91 -1.45 -5.13
N GLN A 154 18.05 -0.59 -4.59
CA GLN A 154 18.41 0.82 -4.33
C GLN A 154 19.58 0.94 -3.36
N SER A 155 19.62 0.07 -2.35
CA SER A 155 20.73 -0.05 -1.39
C SER A 155 21.97 -0.77 -1.97
N LYS A 156 21.89 -1.31 -3.19
CA LYS A 156 22.91 -2.15 -3.83
C LYS A 156 23.34 -3.36 -2.98
N ASP A 157 22.45 -3.86 -2.14
CA ASP A 157 22.67 -5.05 -1.32
C ASP A 157 22.29 -6.31 -2.11
N TRP A 158 23.16 -6.65 -3.07
CA TRP A 158 22.97 -7.78 -3.98
C TRP A 158 23.05 -9.13 -3.26
N ILE A 159 23.82 -9.21 -2.18
CA ILE A 159 24.00 -10.44 -1.39
C ILE A 159 22.70 -10.80 -0.69
N GLU A 160 22.05 -9.84 -0.03
CA GLU A 160 20.75 -10.09 0.59
C GLU A 160 19.64 -10.29 -0.45
N LEU A 161 19.74 -9.66 -1.63
CA LEU A 161 18.80 -9.91 -2.73
C LEU A 161 18.87 -11.36 -3.24
N GLU A 162 20.07 -11.90 -3.40
CA GLU A 162 20.29 -13.30 -3.79
C GLU A 162 19.78 -14.27 -2.72
N LYS A 163 20.08 -14.01 -1.44
CA LYS A 163 19.52 -14.82 -0.34
C LYS A 163 18.00 -14.77 -0.33
N PHE A 164 17.42 -13.59 -0.59
CA PHE A 164 15.97 -13.40 -0.62
C PHE A 164 15.30 -14.14 -1.78
N SER A 165 15.93 -14.20 -2.95
CA SER A 165 15.42 -14.95 -4.12
C SER A 165 15.35 -16.47 -3.85
N LYS A 166 16.26 -16.98 -3.01
CA LYS A 166 16.41 -18.40 -2.65
C LYS A 166 15.58 -18.83 -1.43
N LEU A 167 15.10 -17.89 -0.62
CA LEU A 167 14.46 -18.19 0.67
C LEU A 167 13.14 -18.96 0.52
N LYS A 168 12.27 -18.53 -0.40
CA LYS A 168 11.00 -19.19 -0.70
C LYS A 168 10.57 -18.86 -2.12
N LYS A 169 9.66 -19.67 -2.68
CA LYS A 169 9.08 -19.41 -4.01
C LYS A 169 8.54 -17.98 -4.08
N SER A 170 9.05 -17.20 -5.03
CA SER A 170 8.62 -15.82 -5.24
C SER A 170 7.14 -15.77 -5.66
N PRO A 171 6.27 -15.05 -4.94
CA PRO A 171 4.87 -14.86 -5.32
C PRO A 171 4.69 -13.90 -6.50
N ILE A 172 5.77 -13.22 -6.92
CA ILE A 172 5.80 -12.28 -8.06
C ILE A 172 6.65 -12.81 -9.22
N GLY A 173 7.15 -14.04 -9.13
CA GLY A 173 8.11 -14.60 -10.09
C GLY A 173 9.51 -13.99 -9.94
N TYR A 174 10.38 -14.30 -10.91
CA TYR A 174 11.78 -13.86 -10.92
C TYR A 174 12.04 -12.70 -11.89
N THR A 175 11.12 -12.43 -12.80
CA THR A 175 11.12 -11.25 -13.68
C THR A 175 11.41 -9.93 -12.95
N PRO A 176 10.76 -9.62 -11.80
CA PRO A 176 11.04 -8.39 -11.05
C PRO A 176 12.48 -8.26 -10.54
N PHE A 177 13.11 -9.37 -10.17
CA PHE A 177 14.50 -9.36 -9.68
C PHE A 177 15.44 -8.93 -10.80
N ILE A 178 15.24 -9.48 -12.00
CA ILE A 178 16.03 -9.15 -13.19
C ILE A 178 15.87 -7.67 -13.54
N ASP A 179 14.63 -7.18 -13.67
CA ASP A 179 14.38 -5.80 -14.07
C ASP A 179 15.04 -4.81 -13.12
N VAL A 180 14.99 -5.11 -11.82
CA VAL A 180 15.57 -4.27 -10.78
C VAL A 180 17.11 -4.32 -10.78
N CYS A 181 17.73 -5.47 -11.05
CA CYS A 181 19.18 -5.56 -11.24
C CYS A 181 19.65 -4.76 -12.48
N LEU A 182 18.89 -4.84 -13.56
CA LEU A 182 19.17 -4.12 -14.82
C LEU A 182 19.02 -2.62 -14.68
N GLN A 183 18.01 -2.14 -13.94
CA GLN A 183 17.78 -0.72 -13.68
C GLN A 183 18.89 -0.06 -12.84
N ASN A 184 19.67 -0.84 -12.09
CA ASN A 184 20.75 -0.36 -11.22
C ASN A 184 22.15 -0.63 -11.79
N ASP A 185 22.25 -0.85 -13.12
CA ASP A 185 23.49 -1.06 -13.88
C ASP A 185 24.39 -2.23 -13.42
N ASN A 186 23.87 -3.16 -12.62
CA ASN A 186 24.64 -4.33 -12.20
C ASN A 186 24.46 -5.49 -13.18
N ARG A 187 25.22 -5.45 -14.28
CA ARG A 187 25.19 -6.46 -15.35
C ARG A 187 25.61 -7.86 -14.88
N GLN A 188 26.53 -7.98 -13.93
CA GLN A 188 27.02 -9.29 -13.47
C GLN A 188 25.98 -10.00 -12.61
N GLU A 189 25.38 -9.29 -11.67
CA GLU A 189 24.32 -9.86 -10.83
C GLU A 189 23.02 -10.05 -11.61
N ALA A 190 22.72 -9.18 -12.59
CA ALA A 190 21.63 -9.43 -13.52
C ALA A 190 21.83 -10.71 -14.32
N LEU A 191 23.05 -11.02 -14.78
CA LEU A 191 23.34 -12.26 -15.48
C LEU A 191 23.09 -13.48 -14.57
N LYS A 192 23.62 -13.49 -13.33
CA LYS A 192 23.35 -14.57 -12.37
C LYS A 192 21.86 -14.72 -12.06
N CYS A 193 21.16 -13.60 -11.83
CA CYS A 193 19.71 -13.61 -11.62
C CYS A 193 18.95 -14.16 -12.84
N LEU A 194 19.42 -13.90 -14.06
CA LEU A 194 18.85 -14.47 -15.28
C LEU A 194 19.07 -16.00 -15.35
N GLU A 195 20.26 -16.49 -14.97
CA GLU A 195 20.53 -17.94 -14.92
C GLU A 195 19.62 -18.65 -13.93
N GLU A 196 19.51 -18.10 -12.71
CA GLU A 196 18.65 -18.67 -11.67
C GLU A 196 17.18 -18.57 -12.03
N ALA A 197 16.74 -17.44 -12.60
CA ALA A 197 15.37 -17.27 -13.07
C ALA A 197 15.02 -18.27 -14.17
N ALA A 198 15.94 -18.55 -15.09
CA ALA A 198 15.76 -19.55 -16.14
C ALA A 198 15.62 -20.96 -15.57
N ASP A 199 16.54 -21.36 -14.68
CA ASP A 199 16.51 -22.70 -14.07
C ASP A 199 15.22 -22.90 -13.25
N ILE A 200 14.76 -21.87 -12.52
CA ILE A 200 13.53 -21.95 -11.72
C ILE A 200 12.28 -21.93 -12.61
N ALA A 201 12.23 -21.09 -13.64
CA ALA A 201 11.12 -21.09 -14.60
C ALA A 201 11.01 -22.43 -15.34
N PHE A 202 12.14 -23.05 -15.68
CA PHE A 202 12.19 -24.38 -16.26
C PHE A 202 11.68 -25.47 -15.30
N GLN A 203 12.12 -25.47 -14.04
CA GLN A 203 11.60 -26.38 -13.02
C GLN A 203 10.10 -26.24 -12.79
N GLN A 204 9.58 -25.01 -12.88
CA GLN A 204 8.17 -24.71 -12.69
C GLN A 204 7.30 -24.90 -13.95
N ARG A 205 7.91 -25.30 -15.08
CA ARG A 205 7.26 -25.36 -16.41
C ARG A 205 6.58 -24.04 -16.80
N ASP A 206 7.11 -22.92 -16.32
CA ASP A 206 6.63 -21.57 -16.65
C ASP A 206 7.26 -21.10 -17.95
N ILE A 207 6.64 -21.48 -19.08
CA ILE A 207 7.09 -21.13 -20.43
C ILE A 207 7.09 -19.61 -20.62
N GLN A 208 6.13 -18.89 -20.04
CA GLN A 208 6.05 -17.43 -20.16
C GLN A 208 7.19 -16.74 -19.41
N GLY A 209 7.54 -17.25 -18.22
CA GLY A 209 8.72 -16.82 -17.48
C GLY A 209 10.02 -17.06 -18.25
N LEU A 210 10.19 -18.23 -18.87
CA LEU A 210 11.36 -18.55 -19.69
C LEU A 210 11.49 -17.65 -20.93
N LEU A 211 10.40 -17.41 -21.66
CA LEU A 211 10.39 -16.51 -22.82
C LEU A 211 10.75 -15.08 -22.43
N TYR A 212 10.29 -14.62 -21.27
CA TYR A 212 10.68 -13.31 -20.74
C TYR A 212 12.18 -13.22 -20.45
N VAL A 213 12.72 -14.23 -19.74
CA VAL A 213 14.15 -14.31 -19.42
C VAL A 213 14.99 -14.37 -20.70
N GLN A 214 14.54 -15.10 -21.72
CA GLN A 214 15.17 -15.20 -23.03
C GLN A 214 15.19 -13.86 -23.78
N SER A 215 14.08 -13.14 -23.80
CA SER A 215 13.97 -11.82 -24.41
C SER A 215 14.92 -10.81 -23.76
N LYS A 216 14.96 -10.78 -22.43
CA LYS A 216 15.86 -9.90 -21.67
C LYS A 216 17.32 -10.27 -21.88
N CYS A 217 17.66 -11.56 -21.81
CA CYS A 217 19.01 -12.07 -22.04
C CYS A 217 19.50 -11.72 -23.45
N SER A 218 18.68 -11.93 -24.49
CA SER A 218 19.02 -11.63 -25.88
C SER A 218 19.25 -10.13 -26.12
N SER A 219 18.46 -9.27 -25.47
CA SER A 219 18.58 -7.81 -25.63
C SER A 219 19.78 -7.20 -24.90
N GLN A 220 20.13 -7.72 -23.71
CA GLN A 220 21.11 -7.11 -22.82
C GLN A 220 22.46 -7.84 -22.82
N PHE A 221 22.47 -9.13 -23.17
CA PHE A 221 23.63 -10.03 -23.15
C PHE A 221 23.68 -10.90 -24.43
N PRO A 222 23.75 -10.29 -25.63
CA PRO A 222 23.82 -11.05 -26.87
C PRO A 222 25.05 -11.98 -26.86
N GLN A 223 24.86 -13.23 -27.31
CA GLN A 223 25.91 -14.27 -27.45
C GLN A 223 26.44 -14.91 -26.17
N THR A 224 25.67 -14.91 -25.08
CA THR A 224 26.01 -15.70 -23.88
C THR A 224 25.56 -17.15 -24.03
N GLN A 225 26.36 -18.11 -23.54
CA GLN A 225 26.00 -19.55 -23.42
C GLN A 225 24.65 -19.74 -22.70
N LEU A 226 24.31 -18.79 -21.82
CA LEU A 226 23.03 -18.73 -21.15
C LEU A 226 21.84 -18.63 -22.12
N SER A 227 21.93 -17.79 -23.16
CA SER A 227 20.86 -17.65 -24.15
C SER A 227 20.58 -18.97 -24.88
N GLU A 228 21.63 -19.72 -25.21
CA GLU A 228 21.50 -21.04 -25.83
C GLU A 228 20.89 -22.06 -24.87
N LYS A 229 21.34 -22.05 -23.61
CA LYS A 229 20.79 -22.90 -22.53
C LYS A 229 19.29 -22.64 -22.32
N ILE A 230 18.86 -21.38 -22.30
CA ILE A 230 17.45 -20.99 -22.16
C ILE A 230 16.62 -21.44 -23.36
N ASN A 231 17.13 -21.26 -24.59
CA ASN A 231 16.44 -21.73 -25.80
C ASN A 231 16.24 -23.25 -25.78
N ALA A 232 17.25 -24.02 -25.33
CA ALA A 232 17.14 -25.47 -25.17
C ALA A 232 16.10 -25.88 -24.11
N MET A 233 16.03 -25.14 -22.99
CA MET A 233 15.00 -25.33 -21.95
C MET A 233 13.58 -25.08 -22.47
N ILE A 234 13.39 -24.03 -23.27
CA ILE A 234 12.09 -23.73 -23.90
C ILE A 234 11.68 -24.87 -24.83
N MET A 235 12.57 -25.31 -25.73
CA MET A 235 12.30 -26.42 -26.66
C MET A 235 11.96 -27.73 -25.93
N GLN A 236 12.63 -28.02 -24.81
CA GLN A 236 12.33 -29.21 -23.99
C GLN A 236 10.95 -29.17 -23.32
N LEU A 237 10.44 -27.98 -22.98
CA LEU A 237 9.10 -27.84 -22.40
C LEU A 237 8.00 -27.81 -23.47
N GLU A 238 8.29 -27.26 -24.65
CA GLU A 238 7.35 -27.25 -25.78
C GLU A 238 7.17 -28.63 -26.42
N SER A 239 8.24 -29.42 -26.50
CA SER A 239 8.21 -30.81 -27.05
C SER A 239 7.53 -31.83 -26.14
N ARG A 240 7.20 -31.48 -24.89
CA ARG A 240 6.54 -32.34 -23.90
C ARG A 240 5.05 -32.03 -23.70
N LYS A 241 4.48 -31.14 -24.52
CA LYS A 241 3.03 -30.94 -24.66
C LYS A 241 2.44 -31.95 -25.63
#